data_AF-A0AAW0FQB1-F1
#
_entry.id   AF-A0AAW0FQB1-F1
#
_cell.length_a   1.000
_cell.length_b   1.000
_cell.length_c   1.000
_cell.angle_alpha   90.00
_cell.angle_beta   90.00
_cell.angle_gamma   90.00
#
_symmetry.space_group_name_H-M   'P 1'
#
loop_
_entity.id
_entity.type
_entity.pdbx_description
1 polymer ?
#
loop_
_entity_poly.entity_id
_entity_poly.type
_entity_poly.pdbx_seq_one_letter_code
_entity_poly.pdbx_strand_id
1 'polypeptide(L)'
;MSNLLKLPTELLTDILRKLPFGDILRCKRICRRIHGIINNDTRLQYQVRLALNGMVDNPTCVLPTSERYKRLVAYENAWKSPRLRDPYELNLGGNAACELARNVLAQARDGRTILFAQLPSYIQQTKEKRWEISDIGYVIEDFGMDPDQDLLVIGESQPTKYVLHVSTLTGDNHPLACDTGLLNWVTHAQMGHPKIKIAGDYVGIGFDPPMVIFPCDLVVWNWKTGQIHLALKGFFLSVFSFLTLDRIIVLEIEEGLELRPTGLRIVSFSSPSPEIKNLDSASYDCCFSLPELTDDDEESLLEHIELRSEPSPFPSPGINSTTPFHVDTDKRILALTFVTNSLSDDDRHNRTFLISGEHITERSKSIRPDEGRRIGWDDWGPPACSILIDMEGYNKTWVCNVYGTRLMNRSFASGPYVLDCNKFASQRAPVLPVNVGAWSLRRKEEARNGGWFSKDLSVASLPVLRHKPLPMGTMKEYEATMLNDENVIIVMDSQWSTTQYHVASLQSAG
;
A
#
# COMPACT_ATOMS: atom_id res chain seq x y z
N MET A 1 23.45 37.37 24.17
CA MET A 1 23.21 37.28 22.70
C MET A 1 23.61 35.89 22.24
N SER A 2 22.72 35.19 21.52
CA SER A 2 22.89 33.79 21.13
C SER A 2 24.21 33.54 20.37
N ASN A 3 25.13 32.77 20.95
CA ASN A 3 26.42 32.38 20.34
C ASN A 3 26.24 31.60 19.02
N LEU A 4 25.08 30.98 18.81
CA LEU A 4 24.74 30.27 17.58
C LEU A 4 24.74 31.22 16.36
N LEU A 5 24.20 32.44 16.52
CA LEU A 5 24.13 33.43 15.44
C LEU A 5 25.47 34.09 15.12
N LYS A 6 26.57 33.70 15.79
CA LYS A 6 27.93 34.15 15.45
C LYS A 6 28.65 33.17 14.51
N LEU A 7 28.11 31.98 14.30
CA LEU A 7 28.70 31.00 13.38
C LEU A 7 28.65 31.51 11.92
N PRO A 8 29.63 31.12 11.09
CA PRO A 8 29.55 31.25 9.63
C PRO A 8 28.30 30.60 9.05
N THR A 9 27.87 31.09 7.89
CA THR A 9 26.63 30.64 7.25
C THR A 9 26.69 29.16 6.88
N GLU A 10 27.85 28.68 6.44
CA GLU A 10 28.12 27.29 6.05
C GLU A 10 27.90 26.35 7.24
N LEU A 11 28.44 26.70 8.41
CA LEU A 11 28.27 25.89 9.63
C LEU A 11 26.81 25.90 10.11
N LEU A 12 26.12 27.04 10.00
CA LEU A 12 24.69 27.11 10.32
C LEU A 12 23.87 26.23 9.38
N THR A 13 24.16 26.27 8.07
CA THR A 13 23.49 25.41 7.08
C THR A 13 23.72 23.94 7.39
N ASP A 14 24.95 23.53 7.69
CA ASP A 14 25.26 22.13 8.01
C ASP A 14 24.60 21.66 9.31
N ILE A 15 24.49 22.53 10.33
CA ILE A 15 23.73 22.24 11.55
C ILE A 15 22.25 22.05 11.21
N LEU A 16 21.65 22.98 10.47
CA LEU A 16 20.24 22.94 10.10
C LEU A 16 19.90 21.69 9.26
N ARG A 17 20.80 21.24 8.39
CA ARG A 17 20.62 20.04 7.55
C ARG A 17 20.59 18.73 8.32
N LYS A 18 21.04 18.73 9.58
CA LYS A 18 20.99 17.56 10.47
C LYS A 18 19.72 17.52 11.31
N LEU A 19 18.89 18.56 11.27
CA LEU A 19 17.66 18.62 12.05
C LEU A 19 16.51 17.89 11.33
N PRO A 20 15.59 17.26 12.08
CA PRO A 20 14.31 16.81 11.54
C PRO A 20 13.54 17.99 10.92
N PHE A 21 12.72 17.73 9.90
CA PHE A 21 12.00 18.79 9.18
C PHE A 21 11.15 19.67 10.11
N GLY A 22 10.54 19.09 11.15
CA GLY A 22 9.73 19.84 12.12
C GLY A 22 10.55 20.90 12.87
N ASP A 23 11.80 20.57 13.21
CA ASP A 23 12.72 21.51 13.85
C ASP A 23 13.24 22.55 12.88
N ILE A 24 13.48 22.19 11.60
CA ILE A 24 13.78 23.17 10.55
C ILE A 24 12.65 24.21 10.45
N LEU A 25 11.39 23.77 10.43
CA LEU A 25 10.23 24.67 10.38
C LEU A 25 10.11 25.55 11.63
N ARG A 26 10.43 25.03 12.82
CA ARG A 26 10.51 25.83 14.05
C ARG A 26 11.65 26.86 13.98
N CYS A 27 12.84 26.45 13.54
CA CYS A 27 14.00 27.31 13.34
C CYS A 27 13.71 28.47 12.37
N LYS A 28 12.94 28.21 11.31
CA LYS A 28 12.49 29.23 10.35
C LYS A 28 11.73 30.39 11.01
N ARG A 29 11.10 30.16 12.17
CA ARG A 29 10.34 31.17 12.93
C ARG A 29 11.16 31.95 13.96
N ILE A 30 12.42 31.56 14.21
CA ILE A 30 13.23 32.13 15.31
C ILE A 30 13.82 33.50 14.92
N CYS A 31 14.48 33.61 13.76
CA CYS A 31 15.09 34.87 13.33
C CYS A 31 15.22 34.98 11.81
N ARG A 32 15.35 36.23 11.31
CA ARG A 32 15.46 36.52 9.87
C ARG A 32 16.68 35.87 9.20
N ARG A 33 17.82 35.76 9.92
CA ARG A 33 19.05 35.13 9.38
C ARG A 33 18.83 33.65 9.09
N ILE A 34 18.35 32.89 10.07
CA ILE A 34 18.05 31.45 9.92
C ILE A 34 16.94 31.25 8.88
N HIS A 35 15.91 32.09 8.90
CA HIS A 35 14.86 32.09 7.88
C HIS A 35 15.43 32.25 6.47
N GLY A 36 16.36 33.20 6.28
CA GLY A 36 17.04 33.42 5.00
C GLY A 36 17.88 32.22 4.56
N ILE A 37 18.66 31.62 5.47
CA ILE A 37 19.45 30.41 5.19
C ILE A 37 18.55 29.27 4.71
N ILE A 38 17.49 28.97 5.48
CA ILE A 38 16.56 27.88 5.15
C ILE A 38 15.91 28.10 3.78
N ASN A 39 15.46 29.31 3.46
CA ASN A 39 14.77 29.59 2.20
C ASN A 39 15.68 29.64 0.98
N ASN A 40 16.96 29.98 1.16
CA ASN A 40 17.91 30.12 0.05
C ASN A 40 18.72 28.84 -0.21
N ASP A 41 18.79 27.91 0.75
CA ASP A 41 19.46 26.63 0.56
C ASP A 41 18.51 25.57 -0.04
N THR A 42 18.84 25.11 -1.26
CA THR A 42 18.03 24.14 -1.99
C THR A 42 17.92 22.80 -1.27
N ARG A 43 18.94 22.38 -0.51
CA ARG A 43 18.93 21.07 0.17
C ARG A 43 17.99 21.10 1.38
N LEU A 44 18.00 22.17 2.16
CA LEU A 44 17.04 22.41 3.25
C LEU A 44 15.60 22.49 2.72
N GLN A 45 15.38 23.25 1.63
CA GLN A 45 14.06 23.30 0.99
C GLN A 45 13.60 21.92 0.49
N TYR A 46 14.51 21.15 -0.12
CA TYR A 46 14.24 19.80 -0.58
C TYR A 46 13.86 18.85 0.55
N GLN A 47 14.62 18.83 1.65
CA GLN A 47 14.32 18.02 2.83
C GLN A 47 12.95 18.35 3.43
N VAL A 48 12.63 19.63 3.59
CA VAL A 48 11.31 20.07 4.09
C VAL A 48 10.20 19.61 3.16
N ARG A 49 10.41 19.72 1.84
CA ARG A 49 9.38 19.41 0.85
C ARG A 49 9.15 17.91 0.71
N LEU A 50 10.19 17.08 0.85
CA LEU A 50 10.08 15.62 0.94
C LEU A 50 9.17 15.23 2.11
N ALA A 51 9.47 15.74 3.31
CA ALA A 51 8.69 15.43 4.50
C ALA A 51 7.22 15.84 4.36
N LEU A 52 6.94 17.00 3.78
CA LEU A 52 5.58 17.50 3.56
C LEU A 52 4.79 16.67 2.53
N ASN A 53 5.46 15.97 1.63
CA ASN A 53 4.82 15.07 0.65
C ASN A 53 4.82 13.61 1.11
N GLY A 54 5.28 13.30 2.33
CA GLY A 54 5.38 11.92 2.80
C GLY A 54 6.42 11.11 2.02
N MET A 55 7.50 11.75 1.60
CA MET A 55 8.55 11.16 0.77
C MET A 55 9.91 11.19 1.48
N VAL A 56 10.81 10.35 0.98
CA VAL A 56 12.21 10.23 1.40
C VAL A 56 13.14 10.35 0.19
N ASP A 57 14.35 10.87 0.45
CA ASP A 57 15.38 11.02 -0.58
C ASP A 57 15.92 9.65 -0.99
N ASN A 58 16.24 9.49 -2.27
CA ASN A 58 17.06 8.37 -2.71
C ASN A 58 18.54 8.81 -2.74
N PRO A 59 19.38 8.33 -1.80
CA PRO A 59 20.80 8.69 -1.78
C PRO A 59 21.58 8.14 -2.99
N THR A 60 21.12 7.06 -3.64
CA THR A 60 21.80 6.44 -4.80
C THR A 60 21.55 7.19 -6.11
N CYS A 61 20.56 8.09 -6.15
CA CYS A 61 20.24 8.85 -7.34
C CYS A 61 21.42 9.74 -7.76
N VAL A 62 21.84 9.69 -9.02
CA VAL A 62 22.98 10.50 -9.50
C VAL A 62 22.64 11.98 -9.73
N LEU A 63 21.35 12.34 -9.70
CA LEU A 63 20.92 13.70 -10.00
C LEU A 63 21.32 14.70 -8.90
N PRO A 64 21.78 15.90 -9.27
CA PRO A 64 22.01 16.98 -8.30
C PRO A 64 20.74 17.33 -7.52
N THR A 65 20.87 17.71 -6.24
CA THR A 65 19.71 18.06 -5.38
C THR A 65 18.81 19.12 -6.01
N SER A 66 19.35 20.06 -6.80
CA SER A 66 18.56 21.05 -7.52
C SER A 66 17.60 20.43 -8.53
N GLU A 67 18.03 19.38 -9.23
CA GLU A 67 17.20 18.66 -10.20
C GLU A 67 16.18 17.76 -9.50
N ARG A 68 16.59 17.08 -8.42
CA ARG A 68 15.66 16.33 -7.55
C ARG A 68 14.57 17.24 -6.98
N TYR A 69 14.94 18.45 -6.55
CA TYR A 69 14.01 19.46 -6.05
C TYR A 69 13.01 19.90 -7.13
N LYS A 70 13.46 20.18 -8.36
CA LYS A 70 12.56 20.51 -9.48
C LYS A 70 11.56 19.39 -9.76
N ARG A 71 12.01 18.13 -9.79
CA ARG A 71 11.14 16.96 -9.99
C ARG A 71 10.12 16.82 -8.86
N LEU A 72 10.51 17.04 -7.61
CA LEU A 72 9.59 17.04 -6.48
C LEU A 72 8.57 18.18 -6.58
N VAL A 73 8.99 19.35 -7.07
CA VAL A 73 8.08 20.47 -7.37
C VAL A 73 7.05 20.10 -8.42
N ALA A 74 7.49 19.50 -9.52
CA ALA A 74 6.63 18.99 -10.58
C ALA A 74 5.63 17.95 -10.05
N TYR A 75 6.08 17.00 -9.23
CA TYR A 75 5.25 15.99 -8.56
C TYR A 75 4.14 16.61 -7.70
N GLU A 76 4.49 17.52 -6.80
CA GLU A 76 3.52 18.17 -5.92
C GLU A 76 2.49 18.97 -6.72
N ASN A 77 2.93 19.65 -7.78
CA ASN A 77 2.02 20.40 -8.65
C ASN A 77 1.07 19.47 -9.42
N ALA A 78 1.57 18.33 -9.90
CA ALA A 78 0.77 17.34 -10.60
C ALA A 78 -0.31 16.73 -9.69
N TRP A 79 0.00 16.43 -8.42
CA TRP A 79 -1.02 15.95 -7.48
C TRP A 79 -1.95 17.06 -6.97
N LYS A 80 -1.48 18.31 -6.86
CA LYS A 80 -2.35 19.44 -6.47
C LYS A 80 -3.43 19.75 -7.50
N SER A 81 -3.10 19.64 -8.79
CA SER A 81 -4.01 19.83 -9.90
C SER A 81 -3.69 18.79 -10.98
N PRO A 82 -4.21 17.56 -10.83
CA PRO A 82 -4.01 16.44 -11.74
C PRO A 82 -4.38 16.82 -13.16
N ARG A 83 -3.34 17.01 -13.95
CA ARG A 83 -3.43 16.97 -15.41
C ARG A 83 -2.94 15.60 -15.81
N LEU A 84 -3.90 14.78 -16.21
CA LEU A 84 -3.63 13.51 -16.84
C LEU A 84 -3.27 13.82 -18.29
N ARG A 85 -2.13 13.30 -18.75
CA ARG A 85 -1.88 13.25 -20.19
C ARG A 85 -2.91 12.31 -20.82
N ASP A 86 -3.23 12.54 -22.10
CA ASP A 86 -4.20 11.75 -22.87
C ASP A 86 -4.13 10.26 -22.50
N PRO A 87 -5.19 9.72 -21.85
CA PRO A 87 -5.24 8.32 -21.48
C PRO A 87 -4.99 7.46 -22.72
N TYR A 88 -4.20 6.41 -22.57
CA TYR A 88 -3.96 5.45 -23.65
C TYR A 88 -4.41 4.06 -23.24
N GLU A 89 -4.86 3.30 -24.23
CA GLU A 89 -5.23 1.91 -24.05
C GLU A 89 -3.96 1.04 -24.00
N LEU A 90 -3.81 0.30 -22.91
CA LEU A 90 -2.82 -0.73 -22.74
C LEU A 90 -3.55 -2.08 -22.72
N ASN A 91 -3.32 -2.88 -23.76
CA ASN A 91 -3.77 -4.26 -23.82
C ASN A 91 -2.54 -5.16 -23.71
N LEU A 92 -2.45 -5.90 -22.60
CA LEU A 92 -1.43 -6.93 -22.43
C LEU A 92 -1.88 -8.25 -23.05
N GLY A 93 -3.19 -8.50 -23.22
CA GLY A 93 -3.72 -9.74 -23.79
C GLY A 93 -3.78 -10.89 -22.78
N GLY A 94 -3.62 -10.59 -21.48
CA GLY A 94 -3.84 -11.54 -20.39
C GLY A 94 -5.29 -11.50 -19.89
N ASN A 95 -5.64 -12.51 -19.10
CA ASN A 95 -6.96 -12.67 -18.49
C ASN A 95 -6.90 -13.29 -17.08
N ALA A 96 -5.70 -13.35 -16.49
CA ALA A 96 -5.43 -14.02 -15.22
C ALA A 96 -4.78 -13.04 -14.23
N ALA A 97 -4.03 -13.57 -13.24
CA ALA A 97 -3.36 -12.82 -12.19
C ALA A 97 -2.65 -11.56 -12.73
N CYS A 98 -2.81 -10.45 -12.01
CA CYS A 98 -2.32 -9.14 -12.39
C CYS A 98 -1.68 -8.49 -11.16
N GLU A 99 -0.52 -7.88 -11.35
CA GLU A 99 0.24 -7.22 -10.28
C GLU A 99 0.77 -5.86 -10.76
N LEU A 100 0.70 -4.85 -9.90
CA LEU A 100 1.33 -3.55 -10.14
C LEU A 100 2.31 -3.23 -9.01
N ALA A 101 3.60 -3.30 -9.33
CA ALA A 101 4.66 -2.92 -8.43
C ALA A 101 5.44 -1.76 -9.03
N ARG A 102 5.61 -0.68 -8.27
CA ARG A 102 6.22 0.58 -8.76
C ARG A 102 5.52 1.04 -10.03
N ASN A 103 6.26 1.20 -11.12
CA ASN A 103 5.73 1.56 -12.44
C ASN A 103 5.69 0.37 -13.40
N VAL A 104 5.75 -0.87 -12.93
CA VAL A 104 5.63 -2.06 -13.77
C VAL A 104 4.28 -2.71 -13.52
N LEU A 105 3.46 -2.82 -14.56
CA LEU A 105 2.26 -3.63 -14.58
C LEU A 105 2.62 -4.99 -15.20
N ALA A 106 2.22 -6.08 -14.55
CA ALA A 106 2.43 -7.42 -15.04
C ALA A 106 1.10 -8.18 -15.06
N GLN A 107 0.90 -9.00 -16.08
CA GLN A 107 -0.31 -9.80 -16.23
C GLN A 107 0.01 -11.19 -16.77
N ALA A 108 -0.55 -12.22 -16.15
CA ALA A 108 -0.48 -13.59 -16.64
C ALA A 108 -1.42 -13.80 -17.85
N ARG A 109 -0.93 -14.55 -18.83
CA ARG A 109 -1.66 -15.04 -20.02
C ARG A 109 -1.48 -16.54 -20.07
N ASP A 110 -2.51 -17.26 -20.56
CA ASP A 110 -2.49 -18.70 -20.85
C ASP A 110 -2.04 -19.64 -19.70
N GLY A 111 -1.90 -19.11 -18.48
CA GLY A 111 -1.42 -19.83 -17.31
C GLY A 111 0.08 -20.12 -17.32
N ARG A 112 0.85 -19.72 -18.35
CA ARG A 112 2.30 -20.02 -18.45
C ARG A 112 3.15 -18.85 -18.93
N THR A 113 2.52 -17.75 -19.35
CA THR A 113 3.20 -16.55 -19.87
C THR A 113 2.93 -15.36 -18.95
N ILE A 114 3.93 -14.52 -18.69
CA ILE A 114 3.76 -13.24 -17.98
C ILE A 114 4.16 -12.09 -18.89
N LEU A 115 3.27 -11.11 -19.01
CA LEU A 115 3.40 -9.95 -19.88
C LEU A 115 3.63 -8.72 -19.01
N PHE A 116 4.66 -7.94 -19.32
CA PHE A 116 5.08 -6.79 -18.52
C PHE A 116 4.96 -5.50 -19.35
N ALA A 117 4.51 -4.44 -18.68
CA ALA A 117 4.57 -3.08 -19.15
C ALA A 117 5.13 -2.17 -18.06
N GLN A 118 6.32 -1.63 -18.30
CA GLN A 118 6.81 -0.46 -17.57
C GLN A 118 6.03 0.76 -18.05
N LEU A 119 5.23 1.32 -17.17
CA LEU A 119 4.44 2.52 -17.38
C LEU A 119 5.34 3.76 -17.41
N PRO A 120 5.07 4.72 -18.31
CA PRO A 120 5.85 5.93 -18.42
C PRO A 120 5.69 6.82 -17.18
N SER A 121 6.71 7.64 -16.92
CA SER A 121 6.66 8.71 -15.92
C SER A 121 7.30 9.97 -16.49
N TYR A 122 6.53 11.07 -16.52
CA TYR A 122 7.03 12.35 -17.03
C TYR A 122 7.89 13.08 -16.02
N ILE A 123 7.63 12.89 -14.72
CA ILE A 123 8.38 13.54 -13.65
C ILE A 123 9.72 12.82 -13.43
N GLN A 124 9.73 11.48 -13.49
CA GLN A 124 10.96 10.67 -13.38
C GLN A 124 11.67 10.48 -14.72
N GLN A 125 11.03 10.82 -15.84
CA GLN A 125 11.53 10.67 -17.21
C GLN A 125 11.73 9.20 -17.61
N THR A 126 10.87 8.32 -17.10
CA THR A 126 10.86 6.90 -17.46
C THR A 126 10.02 6.69 -18.70
N LYS A 127 10.54 5.95 -19.67
CA LYS A 127 9.84 5.61 -20.91
C LYS A 127 9.00 4.36 -20.73
N GLU A 128 8.00 4.22 -21.59
CA GLU A 128 7.27 2.97 -21.70
C GLU A 128 8.19 1.88 -22.27
N LYS A 129 8.12 0.68 -21.69
CA LYS A 129 8.81 -0.53 -22.18
C LYS A 129 7.90 -1.73 -21.95
N ARG A 130 7.84 -2.65 -22.91
CA ARG A 130 7.10 -3.90 -22.79
C ARG A 130 8.02 -5.08 -23.04
N TRP A 131 7.79 -6.19 -22.34
CA TRP A 131 8.49 -7.44 -22.52
C TRP A 131 7.63 -8.60 -22.00
N GLU A 132 8.02 -9.83 -22.30
CA GLU A 132 7.31 -11.03 -21.86
C GLU A 132 8.30 -12.10 -21.41
N ILE A 133 7.83 -12.96 -20.51
CA ILE A 133 8.45 -14.25 -20.21
C ILE A 133 7.49 -15.32 -20.71
N SER A 134 7.86 -16.00 -21.78
CA SER A 134 7.02 -16.97 -22.48
C SER A 134 7.34 -18.40 -22.05
N ASP A 135 6.30 -19.20 -21.86
CA ASP A 135 6.38 -20.62 -21.46
C ASP A 135 7.34 -20.88 -20.28
N ILE A 136 6.94 -20.40 -19.11
CA ILE A 136 7.73 -20.47 -17.87
C ILE A 136 8.01 -21.92 -17.39
N GLY A 137 7.38 -22.93 -17.99
CA GLY A 137 7.63 -24.34 -17.67
C GLY A 137 6.59 -24.96 -16.75
N TYR A 138 5.89 -24.15 -15.95
CA TYR A 138 4.89 -24.57 -14.97
C TYR A 138 3.65 -23.66 -15.01
N VAL A 139 2.59 -24.08 -14.31
CA VAL A 139 1.33 -23.32 -14.23
C VAL A 139 1.50 -22.19 -13.21
N ILE A 140 1.20 -20.97 -13.65
CA ILE A 140 1.17 -19.77 -12.82
C ILE A 140 -0.16 -19.75 -12.07
N GLU A 141 -0.11 -19.85 -10.74
CA GLU A 141 -1.29 -19.71 -9.90
C GLU A 141 -1.46 -18.28 -9.37
N ASP A 142 -0.36 -17.69 -8.91
CA ASP A 142 -0.24 -16.28 -8.56
C ASP A 142 1.23 -15.85 -8.69
N PHE A 143 1.51 -14.56 -8.70
CA PHE A 143 2.88 -14.06 -8.68
C PHE A 143 2.97 -12.69 -7.97
N GLY A 144 4.11 -12.45 -7.34
CA GLY A 144 4.49 -11.14 -6.81
C GLY A 144 5.79 -10.66 -7.45
N MET A 145 6.02 -9.35 -7.46
CA MET A 145 7.27 -8.80 -8.01
C MET A 145 7.78 -7.58 -7.24
N ASP A 146 9.10 -7.40 -7.24
CA ASP A 146 9.78 -6.19 -6.80
C ASP A 146 10.78 -5.71 -7.87
N PRO A 147 10.37 -4.75 -8.72
CA PRO A 147 11.23 -4.21 -9.77
C PRO A 147 12.51 -3.51 -9.29
N ASP A 148 12.55 -3.02 -8.04
CA ASP A 148 13.76 -2.38 -7.50
C ASP A 148 14.88 -3.40 -7.23
N GLN A 149 14.51 -4.66 -7.04
CA GLN A 149 15.43 -5.78 -6.81
C GLN A 149 15.58 -6.69 -8.05
N ASP A 150 14.89 -6.39 -9.15
CA ASP A 150 14.73 -7.30 -10.30
C ASP A 150 14.19 -8.67 -9.87
N LEU A 151 13.24 -8.69 -8.93
CA LEU A 151 12.71 -9.91 -8.32
C LEU A 151 11.32 -10.24 -8.85
N LEU A 152 11.13 -11.48 -9.27
CA LEU A 152 9.87 -12.10 -9.62
C LEU A 152 9.69 -13.38 -8.79
N VAL A 153 8.56 -13.53 -8.13
CA VAL A 153 8.22 -14.73 -7.36
C VAL A 153 6.94 -15.31 -7.94
N ILE A 154 7.03 -16.52 -8.48
CA ILE A 154 5.91 -17.19 -9.13
C ILE A 154 5.48 -18.39 -8.29
N GLY A 155 4.20 -18.47 -7.99
CA GLY A 155 3.61 -19.57 -7.25
C GLY A 155 3.06 -20.66 -8.16
N GLU A 156 3.38 -21.91 -7.81
CA GLU A 156 2.92 -23.14 -8.47
C GLU A 156 2.37 -24.10 -7.40
N SER A 157 1.08 -24.46 -7.49
CA SER A 157 0.53 -25.58 -6.73
C SER A 157 0.89 -26.92 -7.35
N GLN A 158 1.46 -27.78 -6.52
CA GLN A 158 1.75 -29.18 -6.82
C GLN A 158 0.93 -30.09 -5.89
N PRO A 159 0.73 -31.38 -6.21
CA PRO A 159 -0.19 -32.25 -5.46
C PRO A 159 0.05 -32.38 -3.95
N THR A 160 1.27 -32.10 -3.48
CA THR A 160 1.67 -32.26 -2.08
C THR A 160 2.32 -31.02 -1.47
N LYS A 161 2.50 -29.95 -2.26
CA LYS A 161 3.24 -28.76 -1.84
C LYS A 161 2.92 -27.57 -2.72
N TYR A 162 3.13 -26.38 -2.17
CA TYR A 162 3.22 -25.14 -2.92
C TYR A 162 4.68 -24.80 -3.16
N VAL A 163 5.02 -24.40 -4.39
CA VAL A 163 6.39 -24.03 -4.76
C VAL A 163 6.42 -22.58 -5.22
N LEU A 164 7.31 -21.80 -4.62
CA LEU A 164 7.64 -20.46 -5.08
C LEU A 164 8.94 -20.52 -5.87
N HIS A 165 8.88 -20.09 -7.13
CA HIS A 165 10.02 -19.95 -8.03
C HIS A 165 10.54 -18.52 -7.96
N VAL A 166 11.82 -18.37 -7.61
CA VAL A 166 12.47 -17.06 -7.43
C VAL A 166 13.32 -16.73 -8.66
N SER A 167 12.80 -15.83 -9.49
CA SER A 167 13.36 -15.48 -10.79
C SER A 167 13.62 -13.97 -10.92
N THR A 168 14.28 -13.56 -11.99
CA THR A 168 14.37 -12.16 -12.40
C THR A 168 13.12 -11.74 -13.18
N LEU A 169 12.93 -10.43 -13.43
CA LEU A 169 11.87 -9.96 -14.33
C LEU A 169 12.11 -10.34 -15.80
N THR A 170 13.26 -10.94 -16.12
CA THR A 170 13.56 -11.54 -17.43
C THR A 170 13.30 -13.05 -17.47
N GLY A 171 12.97 -13.68 -16.33
CA GLY A 171 12.68 -15.10 -16.22
C GLY A 171 13.89 -15.99 -15.90
N ASP A 172 15.07 -15.41 -15.71
CA ASP A 172 16.27 -16.14 -15.30
C ASP A 172 16.21 -16.46 -13.80
N ASN A 173 16.99 -17.44 -13.32
CA ASN A 173 17.14 -17.66 -11.87
C ASN A 173 17.71 -16.40 -11.21
N HIS A 174 17.10 -15.96 -10.11
CA HIS A 174 17.55 -14.75 -9.45
C HIS A 174 18.93 -14.97 -8.80
N PRO A 175 19.95 -14.14 -9.08
CA PRO A 175 21.33 -14.39 -8.64
C PRO A 175 21.54 -14.32 -7.13
N LEU A 176 20.63 -13.67 -6.40
CA LEU A 176 20.63 -13.60 -4.93
C LEU A 176 19.71 -14.63 -4.26
N ALA A 177 19.00 -15.47 -5.03
CA ALA A 177 18.14 -16.49 -4.44
C ALA A 177 18.96 -17.56 -3.71
N CYS A 178 18.30 -18.33 -2.84
CA CYS A 178 18.90 -19.51 -2.24
C CYS A 178 19.38 -20.51 -3.32
N ASP A 179 20.27 -21.44 -2.96
CA ASP A 179 20.94 -22.34 -3.92
C ASP A 179 19.99 -23.08 -4.88
N THR A 180 18.76 -23.35 -4.47
CA THR A 180 17.75 -24.01 -5.29
C THR A 180 16.94 -23.06 -6.17
N GLY A 181 16.86 -21.76 -5.83
CA GLY A 181 15.90 -20.81 -6.41
C GLY A 181 14.44 -21.13 -6.08
N LEU A 182 14.19 -22.10 -5.19
CA LEU A 182 12.86 -22.65 -4.90
C LEU A 182 12.56 -22.60 -3.41
N LEU A 183 11.44 -21.99 -3.04
CA LEU A 183 10.89 -22.03 -1.68
C LEU A 183 9.73 -23.04 -1.67
N ASN A 184 9.86 -24.11 -0.88
CA ASN A 184 8.88 -25.18 -0.84
C ASN A 184 8.04 -25.09 0.44
N TRP A 185 6.72 -25.19 0.29
CA TRP A 185 5.79 -25.31 1.41
C TRP A 185 4.98 -26.60 1.31
N VAL A 186 5.23 -27.54 2.21
CA VAL A 186 4.40 -28.75 2.34
C VAL A 186 3.28 -28.41 3.32
N THR A 187 2.06 -28.24 2.82
CA THR A 187 0.90 -28.04 3.70
C THR A 187 0.18 -29.37 3.95
N HIS A 188 -0.46 -29.45 5.12
CA HIS A 188 -1.40 -30.50 5.48
C HIS A 188 -2.85 -30.00 5.50
N ALA A 189 -3.09 -28.74 5.13
CA ALA A 189 -4.41 -28.13 5.01
C ALA A 189 -4.85 -28.08 3.53
N GLN A 190 -6.14 -27.87 3.27
CA GLN A 190 -6.60 -27.53 1.93
C GLN A 190 -6.10 -26.11 1.59
N MET A 191 -5.31 -25.98 0.53
CA MET A 191 -4.91 -24.67 0.00
C MET A 191 -6.08 -24.08 -0.77
N GLY A 192 -6.49 -22.86 -0.43
CA GLY A 192 -7.26 -22.04 -1.37
C GLY A 192 -6.36 -21.06 -2.09
N HIS A 193 -6.91 -19.94 -2.55
CA HIS A 193 -6.18 -19.01 -3.43
C HIS A 193 -5.01 -18.34 -2.70
N PRO A 194 -3.78 -18.44 -3.23
CA PRO A 194 -2.60 -17.81 -2.62
C PRO A 194 -2.58 -16.31 -2.85
N LYS A 195 -1.99 -15.57 -1.90
CA LYS A 195 -1.64 -14.15 -2.04
C LYS A 195 -0.17 -13.96 -1.69
N ILE A 196 0.63 -13.64 -2.69
CA ILE A 196 2.07 -13.40 -2.53
C ILE A 196 2.33 -11.93 -2.22
N LYS A 197 3.15 -11.63 -1.20
CA LYS A 197 3.60 -10.27 -0.85
C LYS A 197 5.12 -10.26 -0.63
N ILE A 198 5.78 -9.17 -1.04
CA ILE A 198 7.24 -9.04 -0.97
C ILE A 198 7.60 -7.80 -0.16
N ALA A 199 8.54 -7.93 0.78
CA ALA A 199 9.09 -6.83 1.56
C ALA A 199 10.60 -7.00 1.77
N GLY A 200 11.41 -6.30 0.98
CA GLY A 200 12.87 -6.42 1.01
C GLY A 200 13.33 -7.85 0.76
N ASP A 201 13.98 -8.45 1.75
CA ASP A 201 14.51 -9.81 1.68
C ASP A 201 13.46 -10.88 1.99
N TYR A 202 12.22 -10.49 2.24
CA TYR A 202 11.16 -11.39 2.69
C TYR A 202 10.06 -11.57 1.65
N VAL A 203 9.59 -12.80 1.52
CA VAL A 203 8.41 -13.18 0.74
C VAL A 203 7.42 -13.83 1.69
N GLY A 204 6.20 -13.31 1.72
CA GLY A 204 5.08 -13.88 2.45
C GLY A 204 4.06 -14.48 1.50
N ILE A 205 3.51 -15.64 1.85
CA ILE A 205 2.34 -16.23 1.21
C ILE A 205 1.27 -16.50 2.25
N GLY A 206 0.04 -16.04 2.01
CA GLY A 206 -1.13 -16.45 2.78
C GLY A 206 -2.18 -17.02 1.86
N PHE A 207 -2.94 -18.01 2.32
CA PHE A 207 -3.98 -18.66 1.52
C PHE A 207 -5.37 -18.21 1.98
N ASP A 208 -6.23 -17.84 1.04
CA ASP A 208 -7.67 -17.70 1.29
C ASP A 208 -8.25 -19.11 1.55
N PRO A 209 -9.13 -19.31 2.53
CA PRO A 209 -9.70 -20.62 2.77
C PRO A 209 -10.71 -21.00 1.67
N PRO A 210 -10.73 -22.26 1.20
CA PRO A 210 -11.73 -22.70 0.22
C PRO A 210 -13.15 -22.65 0.77
N MET A 211 -13.30 -22.76 2.10
CA MET A 211 -14.52 -22.46 2.85
C MET A 211 -14.14 -21.87 4.20
N VAL A 212 -14.96 -20.96 4.73
CA VAL A 212 -14.74 -20.23 6.00
C VAL A 212 -14.31 -21.13 7.17
N ILE A 213 -14.77 -22.38 7.21
CA ILE A 213 -14.51 -23.33 8.29
C ILE A 213 -13.14 -24.01 8.23
N PHE A 214 -12.32 -23.77 7.19
CA PHE A 214 -11.02 -24.41 7.06
C PHE A 214 -9.87 -23.45 7.42
N PRO A 215 -8.93 -23.88 8.30
CA PRO A 215 -7.73 -23.11 8.55
C PRO A 215 -6.80 -23.15 7.33
N CYS A 216 -6.09 -22.05 7.11
CA CYS A 216 -5.06 -21.87 6.10
C CYS A 216 -3.72 -21.59 6.75
N ASP A 217 -2.66 -21.64 5.94
CA ASP A 217 -1.31 -21.30 6.36
C ASP A 217 -0.95 -19.86 5.95
N LEU A 218 -0.04 -19.24 6.70
CA LEU A 218 0.73 -18.07 6.28
C LEU A 218 2.18 -18.32 6.58
N VAL A 219 3.03 -18.12 5.57
CA VAL A 219 4.45 -18.42 5.68
C VAL A 219 5.26 -17.24 5.17
N VAL A 220 6.30 -16.88 5.90
CA VAL A 220 7.26 -15.84 5.51
C VAL A 220 8.64 -16.47 5.43
N TRP A 221 9.25 -16.38 4.25
CA TRP A 221 10.65 -16.75 4.03
C TRP A 221 11.51 -15.52 3.89
N ASN A 222 12.79 -15.66 4.25
CA ASN A 222 13.83 -14.87 3.61
C ASN A 222 14.17 -15.55 2.27
N TRP A 223 13.86 -14.90 1.14
CA TRP A 223 13.96 -15.54 -0.19
C TRP A 223 15.41 -15.73 -0.65
N LYS A 224 16.35 -14.98 -0.09
CA LYS A 224 17.78 -15.10 -0.40
C LYS A 224 18.42 -16.32 0.29
N THR A 225 17.97 -16.61 1.50
CA THR A 225 18.53 -17.71 2.33
C THR A 225 17.68 -18.97 2.30
N GLY A 226 16.41 -18.87 1.89
CA GLY A 226 15.43 -19.96 1.97
C GLY A 226 14.92 -20.26 3.38
N GLN A 227 15.35 -19.49 4.40
CA GLN A 227 14.94 -19.72 5.78
C GLN A 227 13.50 -19.25 6.02
N ILE A 228 12.71 -20.06 6.72
CA ILE A 228 11.37 -19.68 7.19
C ILE A 228 11.53 -18.84 8.47
N HIS A 229 10.98 -17.64 8.44
CA HIS A 229 10.95 -16.71 9.57
C HIS A 229 9.63 -16.75 10.34
N LEU A 230 8.55 -17.12 9.67
CA LEU A 230 7.25 -17.25 10.27
C LEU A 230 6.44 -18.32 9.56
N ALA A 231 5.77 -19.17 10.33
CA ALA A 231 4.76 -20.09 9.83
C ALA A 231 3.57 -20.10 10.80
N LEU A 232 2.44 -19.63 10.32
CA LEU A 232 1.19 -19.53 11.07
C LEU A 232 0.12 -20.40 10.43
N LYS A 233 -0.79 -20.92 11.27
CA LYS A 233 -2.01 -21.60 10.86
C LYS A 233 -3.23 -20.96 11.52
N GLY A 234 -4.30 -20.73 10.77
CA GLY A 234 -5.48 -20.02 11.28
C GLY A 234 -6.43 -19.62 10.15
N PHE A 235 -7.42 -18.80 10.47
CA PHE A 235 -8.43 -18.35 9.51
C PHE A 235 -8.02 -17.02 8.85
N PHE A 236 -8.30 -16.86 7.55
CA PHE A 236 -8.06 -15.62 6.78
C PHE A 236 -6.63 -15.09 6.85
N LEU A 237 -5.64 -16.00 6.91
CA LEU A 237 -4.23 -15.61 7.00
C LEU A 237 -3.67 -14.99 5.70
N SER A 238 -4.44 -15.02 4.60
CA SER A 238 -4.23 -14.21 3.40
C SER A 238 -4.46 -12.70 3.61
N VAL A 239 -5.20 -12.32 4.66
CA VAL A 239 -5.43 -10.92 5.06
C VAL A 239 -4.28 -10.47 5.97
N PHE A 240 -3.11 -10.34 5.37
CA PHE A 240 -1.89 -9.88 6.04
C PHE A 240 -1.19 -8.77 5.26
N SER A 241 -0.30 -8.03 5.89
CA SER A 241 0.61 -7.12 5.21
C SER A 241 1.92 -7.01 5.99
N PHE A 242 3.04 -6.80 5.32
CA PHE A 242 4.27 -6.42 5.98
C PHE A 242 4.10 -5.01 6.55
N LEU A 243 4.25 -4.85 7.87
CA LEU A 243 4.20 -3.54 8.53
C LEU A 243 5.58 -2.87 8.48
N THR A 244 6.61 -3.64 8.81
CA THR A 244 8.03 -3.28 8.76
C THR A 244 8.83 -4.48 8.24
N LEU A 245 10.16 -4.36 8.15
CA LEU A 245 11.01 -5.47 7.69
C LEU A 245 11.13 -6.63 8.69
N ASP A 246 10.55 -6.50 9.88
CA ASP A 246 10.61 -7.51 10.95
C ASP A 246 9.25 -7.76 11.63
N ARG A 247 8.16 -7.14 11.12
CA ARG A 247 6.79 -7.31 11.66
C ARG A 247 5.77 -7.35 10.55
N ILE A 248 4.81 -8.26 10.68
CA ILE A 248 3.60 -8.31 9.87
C ILE A 248 2.39 -7.88 10.70
N ILE A 249 1.35 -7.45 10.01
CA ILE A 249 0.00 -7.29 10.53
C ILE A 249 -0.89 -8.39 9.95
N VAL A 250 -1.66 -9.05 10.78
CA VAL A 250 -2.58 -10.15 10.42
C VAL A 250 -3.95 -9.84 10.99
N LEU A 251 -5.00 -10.11 10.23
CA LEU A 251 -6.36 -10.02 10.73
C LEU A 251 -6.64 -11.12 11.74
N GLU A 252 -7.21 -10.74 12.88
CA GLU A 252 -7.74 -11.66 13.88
C GLU A 252 -9.25 -11.76 13.72
N ILE A 253 -9.75 -12.99 13.64
CA ILE A 253 -11.18 -13.31 13.50
C ILE A 253 -11.54 -14.28 14.64
N GLU A 254 -12.69 -14.07 15.25
CA GLU A 254 -13.26 -15.02 16.22
C GLU A 254 -13.71 -16.30 15.51
N GLU A 255 -13.35 -17.46 16.07
CA GLU A 255 -13.76 -18.76 15.54
C GLU A 255 -15.27 -18.95 15.73
N GLY A 256 -16.01 -19.15 14.63
CA GLY A 256 -17.45 -19.30 14.66
C GLY A 256 -18.04 -19.61 13.28
N LEU A 257 -19.36 -19.77 13.22
CA LEU A 257 -20.09 -19.92 11.96
C LEU A 257 -20.12 -18.61 11.14
N GLU A 258 -19.96 -17.48 11.83
CA GLU A 258 -19.92 -16.15 11.24
C GLU A 258 -18.52 -15.55 11.33
N LEU A 259 -18.12 -14.82 10.29
CA LEU A 259 -16.85 -14.11 10.28
C LEU A 259 -16.96 -12.85 11.13
N ARG A 260 -16.34 -12.88 12.31
CA ARG A 260 -16.28 -11.73 13.23
C ARG A 260 -14.85 -11.24 13.40
N PRO A 261 -14.42 -10.24 12.62
CA PRO A 261 -13.11 -9.61 12.79
C PRO A 261 -13.02 -8.93 14.16
N THR A 262 -12.05 -9.31 14.98
CA THR A 262 -11.89 -8.81 16.35
C THR A 262 -10.71 -7.87 16.51
N GLY A 263 -9.72 -7.94 15.64
CA GLY A 263 -8.53 -7.11 15.76
C GLY A 263 -7.51 -7.25 14.65
N LEU A 264 -6.50 -6.41 14.71
CA LEU A 264 -5.31 -6.49 13.86
C LEU A 264 -4.10 -6.82 14.74
N ARG A 265 -3.57 -8.03 14.56
CA ARG A 265 -2.47 -8.57 15.36
C ARG A 265 -1.13 -8.26 14.70
N ILE A 266 -0.18 -7.74 15.49
CA ILE A 266 1.20 -7.49 15.04
C ILE A 266 2.08 -8.63 15.50
N VAL A 267 2.70 -9.31 14.54
CA VAL A 267 3.55 -10.48 14.79
C VAL A 267 4.96 -10.16 14.32
N SER A 268 5.94 -10.33 15.21
CA SER A 268 7.36 -10.22 14.88
C SER A 268 7.88 -11.50 14.24
N PHE A 269 8.80 -11.35 13.29
CA PHE A 269 9.47 -12.47 12.62
C PHE A 269 10.99 -12.24 12.48
N SER A 270 11.58 -11.49 13.43
CA SER A 270 12.98 -11.07 13.36
C SER A 270 13.99 -12.23 13.38
N SER A 271 13.59 -13.43 13.81
CA SER A 271 14.45 -14.63 13.86
C SER A 271 13.82 -15.79 13.10
N PRO A 272 14.61 -16.66 12.43
CA PRO A 272 14.10 -17.86 11.79
C PRO A 272 13.29 -18.75 12.75
N SER A 273 12.10 -19.15 12.30
CA SER A 273 11.17 -20.00 13.04
C SER A 273 10.36 -20.85 12.06
N PRO A 274 10.84 -22.05 11.68
CA PRO A 274 10.15 -22.93 10.74
C PRO A 274 8.95 -23.68 11.36
N GLU A 275 8.78 -23.63 12.68
CA GLU A 275 7.67 -24.28 13.38
C GLU A 275 6.33 -23.60 13.04
N ILE A 276 5.35 -24.41 12.64
CA ILE A 276 3.97 -23.96 12.40
C ILE A 276 3.29 -23.73 13.75
N LYS A 277 2.79 -22.51 13.97
CA LYS A 277 2.05 -22.15 15.18
C LYS A 277 0.62 -21.77 14.84
N ASN A 278 -0.36 -22.21 15.63
CA ASN A 278 -1.72 -21.69 15.48
C ASN A 278 -1.72 -20.21 15.85
N LEU A 279 -2.41 -19.37 15.07
CA LEU A 279 -2.47 -17.92 15.30
C LEU A 279 -2.84 -17.61 16.75
N ASP A 280 -3.86 -18.27 17.31
CA ASP A 280 -4.32 -18.05 18.69
C ASP A 280 -3.27 -18.32 19.76
N SER A 281 -2.35 -19.24 19.49
CA SER A 281 -1.26 -19.62 20.39
C SER A 281 0.08 -18.94 20.07
N ALA A 282 0.19 -18.30 18.91
CA ALA A 282 1.41 -17.67 18.45
C ALA A 282 1.69 -16.41 19.27
N SER A 283 2.97 -16.19 19.60
CA SER A 283 3.39 -14.97 20.26
C SER A 283 3.19 -13.76 19.33
N TYR A 284 2.79 -12.64 19.91
CA TYR A 284 2.52 -11.41 19.18
C TYR A 284 2.86 -10.20 20.04
N ASP A 285 3.22 -9.10 19.40
CA ASP A 285 3.61 -7.88 20.10
C ASP A 285 2.39 -7.21 20.73
N CYS A 286 1.41 -6.91 19.88
CA CYS A 286 0.15 -6.30 20.27
C CYS A 286 -0.98 -6.66 19.30
N CYS A 287 -2.22 -6.47 19.75
CA CYS A 287 -3.41 -6.57 18.92
C CYS A 287 -4.23 -5.27 19.06
N PHE A 288 -4.54 -4.65 17.92
CA PHE A 288 -5.38 -3.46 17.83
C PHE A 288 -6.83 -3.90 17.62
N SER A 289 -7.66 -3.83 18.67
CA SER A 289 -9.04 -4.30 18.59
C SER A 289 -9.85 -3.49 17.59
N LEU A 290 -10.57 -4.17 16.71
CA LEU A 290 -11.52 -3.55 15.80
C LEU A 290 -12.85 -3.28 16.53
N PRO A 291 -13.67 -2.32 16.06
CA PRO A 291 -15.00 -2.12 16.61
C PRO A 291 -15.87 -3.32 16.29
N GLU A 292 -16.71 -3.70 17.25
CA GLU A 292 -17.66 -4.80 17.11
C GLU A 292 -18.71 -4.47 16.05
N LEU A 293 -18.89 -5.39 15.10
CA LEU A 293 -19.95 -5.31 14.09
C LEU A 293 -21.29 -5.62 14.75
N THR A 294 -22.37 -5.02 14.24
CA THR A 294 -23.72 -5.29 14.74
C THR A 294 -24.15 -6.72 14.41
N ASP A 295 -24.90 -7.33 15.33
CA ASP A 295 -25.61 -8.60 15.10
C ASP A 295 -26.99 -8.37 14.47
N ASP A 296 -27.47 -7.12 14.40
CA ASP A 296 -28.88 -6.80 14.11
C ASP A 296 -29.26 -6.94 12.62
N ASP A 297 -28.29 -7.05 11.71
CA ASP A 297 -28.56 -7.35 10.29
C ASP A 297 -28.42 -8.87 10.04
N GLU A 298 -29.40 -9.65 10.50
CA GLU A 298 -29.56 -11.09 10.15
C GLU A 298 -29.58 -11.32 8.62
N GLU A 299 -29.74 -10.24 7.84
CA GLU A 299 -29.78 -10.23 6.38
C GLU A 299 -28.44 -9.89 5.71
N SER A 300 -27.32 -9.66 6.41
CA SER A 300 -26.04 -9.32 5.77
C SER A 300 -24.91 -10.29 6.12
N LEU A 301 -24.33 -10.93 5.09
CA LEU A 301 -23.19 -11.85 5.26
C LEU A 301 -21.88 -11.20 4.79
N LEU A 302 -20.82 -11.33 5.59
CA LEU A 302 -19.47 -10.90 5.20
C LEU A 302 -18.95 -11.81 4.08
N GLU A 303 -18.85 -11.26 2.87
CA GLU A 303 -18.41 -11.97 1.66
C GLU A 303 -16.88 -11.99 1.55
N HIS A 304 -16.25 -10.83 1.81
CA HIS A 304 -14.83 -10.65 1.55
C HIS A 304 -14.18 -9.67 2.52
N ILE A 305 -12.92 -9.94 2.87
CA ILE A 305 -12.07 -9.04 3.64
C ILE A 305 -10.73 -8.90 2.94
N GLU A 306 -10.26 -7.67 2.85
CA GLU A 306 -9.04 -7.34 2.15
C GLU A 306 -8.19 -6.35 2.96
N LEU A 307 -6.88 -6.60 3.04
CA LEU A 307 -5.92 -5.68 3.62
C LEU A 307 -4.87 -5.27 2.56
N ARG A 308 -4.90 -3.99 2.19
CA ARG A 308 -3.99 -3.40 1.19
C ARG A 308 -3.09 -2.36 1.81
N SER A 309 -1.81 -2.39 1.42
CA SER A 309 -0.85 -1.37 1.79
C SER A 309 0.36 -1.44 0.87
N GLU A 310 0.38 -0.59 -0.14
CA GLU A 310 1.52 -0.47 -1.04
C GLU A 310 2.16 0.93 -0.94
N PRO A 311 3.45 1.09 -1.24
CA PRO A 311 4.41 0.00 -1.42
C PRO A 311 4.71 -0.70 -0.09
N SER A 312 4.93 -2.01 -0.15
CA SER A 312 5.46 -2.79 0.99
C SER A 312 6.80 -2.23 1.51
N PRO A 313 7.15 -2.44 2.80
CA PRO A 313 8.42 -1.97 3.36
C PRO A 313 9.63 -2.49 2.59
N PHE A 314 10.62 -1.62 2.37
CA PHE A 314 11.86 -2.00 1.69
C PHE A 314 13.07 -1.30 2.31
N PRO A 315 14.24 -1.97 2.40
CA PRO A 315 15.45 -1.41 3.00
C PRO A 315 16.14 -0.45 2.01
N SER A 316 15.60 0.76 1.86
CA SER A 316 16.10 1.77 0.90
C SER A 316 16.05 1.30 -0.56
N PRO A 317 15.89 2.22 -1.53
CA PRO A 317 15.76 1.84 -2.93
C PRO A 317 17.03 1.13 -3.39
N GLY A 318 16.86 0.03 -4.12
CA GLY A 318 17.94 -0.86 -4.54
C GLY A 318 19.08 -0.12 -5.25
N ILE A 319 20.24 -0.77 -5.33
CA ILE A 319 21.49 -0.23 -5.93
C ILE A 319 21.26 0.35 -7.34
N ASN A 320 20.23 -0.12 -8.05
CA ASN A 320 19.89 0.29 -9.42
C ASN A 320 18.76 1.33 -9.53
N SER A 321 18.18 1.78 -8.42
CA SER A 321 17.08 2.73 -8.47
C SER A 321 17.57 4.13 -8.82
N THR A 322 17.18 4.63 -10.00
CA THR A 322 17.54 5.98 -10.47
C THR A 322 16.56 7.06 -10.04
N THR A 323 15.46 6.68 -9.37
CA THR A 323 14.40 7.61 -8.96
C THR A 323 14.93 8.54 -7.86
N PRO A 324 14.68 9.86 -7.93
CA PRO A 324 15.29 10.82 -7.00
C PRO A 324 14.72 10.76 -5.58
N PHE A 325 13.49 10.30 -5.43
CA PHE A 325 12.76 10.19 -4.17
C PHE A 325 11.68 9.14 -4.32
N HIS A 326 11.17 8.66 -3.20
CA HIS A 326 10.10 7.66 -3.14
C HIS A 326 9.22 7.92 -1.93
N VAL A 327 8.05 7.28 -1.91
CA VAL A 327 7.14 7.28 -0.76
C VAL A 327 7.86 6.76 0.49
N ASP A 328 7.68 7.48 1.60
CA ASP A 328 8.08 7.03 2.93
C ASP A 328 7.13 5.91 3.36
N THR A 329 7.63 4.67 3.35
CA THR A 329 6.80 3.49 3.66
C THR A 329 6.20 3.59 5.05
N ASP A 330 6.88 4.21 6.03
CA ASP A 330 6.34 4.34 7.39
C ASP A 330 5.12 5.27 7.44
N LYS A 331 4.94 6.16 6.44
CA LYS A 331 3.80 7.07 6.37
C LYS A 331 2.64 6.53 5.52
N ARG A 332 2.76 5.34 4.94
CA ARG A 332 1.71 4.76 4.10
C ARG A 332 0.44 4.47 4.92
N ILE A 333 -0.67 4.31 4.23
CA ILE A 333 -1.91 3.83 4.83
C ILE A 333 -2.04 2.31 4.69
N LEU A 334 -2.73 1.71 5.64
CA LEU A 334 -3.29 0.37 5.53
C LEU A 334 -4.79 0.55 5.25
N ALA A 335 -5.29 0.02 4.15
CA ALA A 335 -6.71 0.00 3.83
C ALA A 335 -7.27 -1.39 4.12
N LEU A 336 -8.06 -1.50 5.19
CA LEU A 336 -8.79 -2.71 5.54
C LEU A 336 -10.23 -2.58 5.06
N THR A 337 -10.61 -3.37 4.08
CA THR A 337 -11.94 -3.32 3.45
C THR A 337 -12.74 -4.55 3.81
N PHE A 338 -13.96 -4.33 4.29
CA PHE A 338 -14.99 -5.34 4.50
C PHE A 338 -16.04 -5.20 3.40
N VAL A 339 -16.44 -6.30 2.78
CA VAL A 339 -17.52 -6.35 1.81
C VAL A 339 -18.58 -7.30 2.33
N THR A 340 -19.81 -6.80 2.50
CA THR A 340 -20.96 -7.63 2.83
C THR A 340 -21.91 -7.68 1.65
N ASN A 341 -22.65 -8.77 1.59
CA ASN A 341 -23.76 -8.93 0.68
C ASN A 341 -25.06 -8.90 1.49
N SER A 342 -26.02 -8.07 1.07
CA SER A 342 -27.38 -8.15 1.60
C SER A 342 -28.08 -9.38 1.02
N LEU A 343 -28.87 -10.06 1.85
CA LEU A 343 -29.75 -11.17 1.47
C LEU A 343 -31.09 -10.64 0.93
N SER A 344 -31.46 -9.40 1.25
CA SER A 344 -32.73 -8.79 0.85
C SER A 344 -32.65 -7.90 -0.39
N ASP A 345 -31.47 -7.42 -0.76
CA ASP A 345 -31.20 -6.69 -1.99
C ASP A 345 -29.89 -7.20 -2.62
N ASP A 346 -29.76 -7.18 -3.95
CA ASP A 346 -28.54 -7.63 -4.68
C ASP A 346 -27.41 -6.57 -4.60
N ASP A 347 -27.49 -5.69 -3.59
CA ASP A 347 -26.55 -4.61 -3.35
C ASP A 347 -25.44 -5.05 -2.39
N ARG A 348 -24.19 -4.86 -2.84
CA ARG A 348 -22.99 -5.09 -2.04
C ARG A 348 -22.60 -3.81 -1.30
N HIS A 349 -22.42 -3.93 0.00
CA HIS A 349 -21.95 -2.84 0.85
C HIS A 349 -20.47 -3.02 1.17
N ASN A 350 -19.69 -1.93 1.11
CA ASN A 350 -18.29 -1.95 1.49
C ASN A 350 -17.98 -0.95 2.60
N ARG A 351 -17.01 -1.29 3.45
CA ARG A 351 -16.50 -0.42 4.52
C ARG A 351 -14.99 -0.48 4.48
N THR A 352 -14.33 0.67 4.35
CA THR A 352 -12.88 0.73 4.32
C THR A 352 -12.34 1.54 5.49
N PHE A 353 -11.56 0.89 6.33
CA PHE A 353 -10.76 1.52 7.37
C PHE A 353 -9.45 1.99 6.75
N LEU A 354 -9.26 3.30 6.66
CA LEU A 354 -8.00 3.93 6.30
C LEU A 354 -7.19 4.14 7.58
N ILE A 355 -6.18 3.32 7.80
CA ILE A 355 -5.39 3.27 9.02
C ILE A 355 -4.00 3.87 8.75
N SER A 356 -3.55 4.76 9.63
CA SER A 356 -2.19 5.31 9.58
C SER A 356 -1.15 4.25 9.90
N GLY A 357 -0.31 3.90 8.92
CA GLY A 357 0.82 3.00 9.12
C GLY A 357 1.83 3.55 10.13
N GLU A 358 2.06 4.87 10.13
CA GLU A 358 2.96 5.57 11.06
C GLU A 358 2.50 5.35 12.51
N HIS A 359 1.21 5.57 12.78
CA HIS A 359 0.67 5.42 14.13
C HIS A 359 0.74 3.98 14.63
N ILE A 360 0.35 3.00 13.79
CA ILE A 360 0.40 1.57 14.14
C ILE A 360 1.85 1.12 14.37
N THR A 361 2.77 1.57 13.53
CA THR A 361 4.20 1.25 13.65
C THR A 361 4.82 1.86 14.90
N GLU A 362 4.55 3.13 15.20
CA GLU A 362 5.05 3.79 16.42
C GLU A 362 4.49 3.15 17.69
N ARG A 363 3.19 2.84 17.70
CA ARG A 363 2.53 2.18 18.84
C ARG A 363 3.07 0.77 19.06
N SER A 364 3.22 -0.02 18.01
CA SER A 364 3.79 -1.38 18.12
C SER A 364 5.25 -1.36 18.61
N LYS A 365 6.08 -0.44 18.11
CA LYS A 365 7.47 -0.26 18.59
C LYS A 365 7.58 0.16 20.06
N SER A 366 6.54 0.77 20.62
CA SER A 366 6.51 1.18 22.04
C SER A 366 6.20 0.03 23.01
N ILE A 367 5.74 -1.11 22.48
CA ILE A 367 5.35 -2.31 23.23
C ILE A 367 6.51 -3.31 23.17
N ARG A 368 6.72 -4.07 24.24
CA ARG A 368 7.78 -5.09 24.23
C ARG A 368 7.41 -6.20 23.25
N PRO A 369 8.39 -6.76 22.52
CA PRO A 369 8.11 -7.94 21.70
C PRO A 369 7.49 -9.06 22.52
N ASP A 370 6.53 -9.76 21.94
CA ASP A 370 5.79 -10.87 22.55
C ASP A 370 5.01 -10.50 23.85
N GLU A 371 4.76 -9.21 24.11
CA GLU A 371 3.99 -8.76 25.29
C GLU A 371 2.52 -9.22 25.23
N GLY A 372 2.00 -9.50 24.03
CA GLY A 372 0.62 -9.95 23.86
C GLY A 372 -0.42 -8.87 24.16
N ARG A 373 -0.05 -7.59 24.09
CA ARG A 373 -0.91 -6.49 24.58
C ARG A 373 -2.07 -6.20 23.63
N ARG A 374 -3.31 -6.33 24.11
CA ARG A 374 -4.50 -5.85 23.38
C ARG A 374 -4.78 -4.38 23.67
N ILE A 375 -5.05 -3.59 22.63
CA ILE A 375 -5.37 -2.17 22.72
C ILE A 375 -6.78 -1.97 22.19
N GLY A 376 -7.68 -1.42 23.02
CA GLY A 376 -9.09 -1.23 22.67
C GLY A 376 -9.30 -0.16 21.59
N TRP A 377 -10.35 -0.29 20.78
CA TRP A 377 -10.65 0.65 19.68
C TRP A 377 -10.59 2.11 20.11
N ASP A 378 -11.21 2.47 21.25
CA ASP A 378 -11.25 3.86 21.72
C ASP A 378 -9.87 4.46 22.02
N ASP A 379 -8.86 3.62 22.30
CA ASP A 379 -7.50 4.06 22.60
C ASP A 379 -6.64 4.29 21.34
N TRP A 380 -6.89 3.54 20.25
CA TRP A 380 -6.03 3.55 19.06
C TRP A 380 -6.74 3.95 17.77
N GLY A 381 -8.01 3.61 17.60
CA GLY A 381 -8.79 3.81 16.36
C GLY A 381 -8.99 5.30 16.05
N PRO A 382 -9.64 6.08 16.92
CA PRO A 382 -9.90 7.50 16.69
C PRO A 382 -8.67 8.35 16.31
N PRO A 383 -7.48 8.21 16.96
CA PRO A 383 -6.30 8.96 16.58
C PRO A 383 -5.62 8.49 15.28
N ALA A 384 -5.90 7.28 14.79
CA ALA A 384 -5.14 6.63 13.73
C ALA A 384 -5.94 6.30 12.47
N CYS A 385 -7.27 6.29 12.55
CA CYS A 385 -8.14 5.73 11.53
C CYS A 385 -9.16 6.75 11.00
N SER A 386 -9.55 6.56 9.74
CA SER A 386 -10.75 7.12 9.11
C SER A 386 -11.58 6.01 8.46
N ILE A 387 -12.89 6.06 8.64
CA ILE A 387 -13.80 5.03 8.11
C ILE A 387 -14.55 5.58 6.90
N LEU A 388 -14.48 4.85 5.80
CA LEU A 388 -15.25 5.07 4.59
C LEU A 388 -16.43 4.10 4.57
N ILE A 389 -17.62 4.61 4.28
CA ILE A 389 -18.90 3.88 4.34
C ILE A 389 -19.58 4.02 2.98
N ASP A 390 -20.08 2.91 2.44
CA ASP A 390 -20.84 2.80 1.18
C ASP A 390 -20.14 3.53 0.02
N MET A 391 -18.86 3.21 -0.18
CA MET A 391 -18.11 3.74 -1.30
C MET A 391 -18.62 3.06 -2.58
N GLU A 392 -19.20 3.86 -3.49
CA GLU A 392 -19.73 3.37 -4.77
C GLU A 392 -18.73 2.46 -5.50
N GLY A 393 -19.13 1.21 -5.72
CA GLY A 393 -18.40 0.24 -6.53
C GLY A 393 -17.16 -0.32 -5.85
N TYR A 394 -17.29 -1.50 -5.25
CA TYR A 394 -16.13 -2.34 -4.91
C TYR A 394 -15.36 -2.74 -6.18
N ASN A 395 -14.02 -2.86 -6.10
CA ASN A 395 -13.23 -3.35 -7.22
C ASN A 395 -13.50 -4.85 -7.38
N LYS A 396 -14.06 -5.27 -8.52
CA LYS A 396 -14.47 -6.68 -8.73
C LYS A 396 -13.31 -7.65 -8.88
N THR A 397 -12.10 -7.14 -9.11
CA THR A 397 -10.87 -7.92 -9.29
C THR A 397 -9.78 -7.40 -8.35
N TRP A 398 -8.76 -8.23 -8.08
CA TRP A 398 -7.57 -7.82 -7.35
C TRP A 398 -6.95 -6.63 -8.07
N VAL A 399 -6.96 -5.44 -7.43
CA VAL A 399 -6.22 -4.25 -7.93
C VAL A 399 -5.41 -3.48 -6.88
N CYS A 400 -4.29 -2.89 -7.29
CA CYS A 400 -3.44 -2.02 -6.44
C CYS A 400 -4.05 -0.62 -6.34
N ASN A 401 -5.18 -0.50 -5.63
CA ASN A 401 -5.90 0.76 -5.46
C ASN A 401 -5.42 1.61 -4.26
N VAL A 402 -4.34 1.19 -3.59
CA VAL A 402 -3.67 1.93 -2.51
C VAL A 402 -2.22 2.14 -2.90
N TYR A 403 -1.70 3.37 -2.71
CA TYR A 403 -0.27 3.65 -2.85
C TYR A 403 0.15 4.81 -1.94
N GLY A 404 1.09 4.57 -1.04
CA GLY A 404 1.54 5.52 -0.05
C GLY A 404 0.40 5.99 0.86
N THR A 405 0.14 7.30 0.87
CA THR A 405 -0.97 7.89 1.65
C THR A 405 -2.29 7.94 0.88
N ARG A 406 -2.35 7.37 -0.32
CA ARG A 406 -3.48 7.57 -1.24
C ARG A 406 -4.24 6.28 -1.50
N LEU A 407 -5.55 6.41 -1.64
CA LEU A 407 -6.45 5.37 -2.10
C LEU A 407 -7.24 5.90 -3.30
N MET A 408 -7.28 5.13 -4.38
CA MET A 408 -8.14 5.39 -5.51
C MET A 408 -9.49 4.70 -5.30
N ASN A 409 -10.56 5.48 -5.43
CA ASN A 409 -11.92 4.99 -5.29
C ASN A 409 -12.67 5.09 -6.61
N ARG A 410 -13.50 4.08 -6.86
CA ARG A 410 -14.45 4.03 -7.96
C ARG A 410 -15.66 4.93 -7.69
N SER A 411 -16.29 5.43 -8.73
CA SER A 411 -17.62 6.04 -8.63
C SER A 411 -18.27 6.02 -9.99
N PHE A 412 -19.49 5.48 -10.02
CA PHE A 412 -20.30 5.45 -11.24
C PHE A 412 -20.93 6.80 -11.52
N ALA A 413 -21.31 7.53 -10.46
CA ALA A 413 -21.99 8.81 -10.60
C ALA A 413 -21.04 9.94 -11.05
N SER A 414 -19.81 9.93 -10.51
CA SER A 414 -18.88 11.06 -10.66
C SER A 414 -17.60 10.75 -11.42
N GLY A 415 -17.29 9.47 -11.68
CA GLY A 415 -16.00 9.01 -12.18
C GLY A 415 -15.00 8.76 -11.05
N PRO A 416 -13.89 8.05 -11.32
CA PRO A 416 -12.94 7.66 -10.29
C PRO A 416 -12.25 8.89 -9.66
N TYR A 417 -11.96 8.81 -8.37
CA TYR A 417 -11.31 9.89 -7.62
C TYR A 417 -10.29 9.34 -6.63
N VAL A 418 -9.41 10.22 -6.15
CA VAL A 418 -8.35 9.86 -5.19
C VAL A 418 -8.66 10.47 -3.83
N LEU A 419 -8.47 9.66 -2.79
CA LEU A 419 -8.42 10.09 -1.40
C LEU A 419 -6.96 10.18 -0.97
N ASP A 420 -6.54 11.28 -0.36
CA ASP A 420 -5.18 11.48 0.17
C ASP A 420 -5.24 11.70 1.68
N CYS A 421 -4.58 10.81 2.43
CA CYS A 421 -4.50 10.81 3.89
C CYS A 421 -3.24 11.51 4.42
N ASN A 422 -2.47 12.19 3.56
CA ASN A 422 -1.30 12.93 4.00
C ASN A 422 -1.72 14.10 4.92
N LYS A 423 -1.37 13.98 6.21
CA LYS A 423 -1.65 14.98 7.26
C LYS A 423 -1.14 16.39 6.94
N PHE A 424 -0.09 16.54 6.13
CA PHE A 424 0.44 17.85 5.73
C PHE A 424 -0.26 18.41 4.49
N ALA A 425 -0.80 17.55 3.63
CA ALA A 425 -1.63 18.00 2.51
C ALA A 425 -2.92 18.65 3.04
N SER A 426 -3.56 18.05 4.03
CA SER A 426 -4.78 18.59 4.65
C SER A 426 -4.56 19.92 5.38
N GLN A 427 -3.41 20.11 6.02
CA GLN A 427 -3.04 21.40 6.63
C GLN A 427 -2.80 22.53 5.61
N ARG A 428 -2.47 22.19 4.35
CA ARG A 428 -2.29 23.16 3.25
C ARG A 428 -3.60 23.51 2.54
N ALA A 429 -4.59 22.63 2.56
CA ALA A 429 -5.86 22.78 1.85
C ALA A 429 -6.70 24.03 2.23
N PRO A 430 -6.83 24.45 3.52
CA PRO A 430 -7.65 25.62 3.88
C PRO A 430 -7.11 26.98 3.42
N VAL A 431 -5.94 27.03 2.76
CA VAL A 431 -5.37 28.26 2.17
C VAL A 431 -5.79 28.45 0.70
N LEU A 432 -6.46 27.45 0.09
CA LEU A 432 -6.99 27.56 -1.27
C LEU A 432 -8.43 28.12 -1.23
N PRO A 433 -8.77 29.11 -2.07
CA PRO A 433 -10.15 29.60 -2.17
C PRO A 433 -11.09 28.43 -2.46
N VAL A 434 -12.25 28.43 -1.79
CA VAL A 434 -13.30 27.38 -1.82
C VAL A 434 -13.74 26.97 -3.24
N ASN A 435 -13.44 27.79 -4.26
CA ASN A 435 -13.76 27.54 -5.67
C ASN A 435 -12.55 27.31 -6.60
N VAL A 436 -11.32 27.19 -6.09
CA VAL A 436 -10.10 27.02 -6.92
C VAL A 436 -9.34 25.73 -6.61
N GLY A 437 -9.61 25.05 -5.49
CA GLY A 437 -8.98 23.77 -5.16
C GLY A 437 -9.66 22.58 -5.82
N ALA A 438 -8.89 21.66 -6.37
CA ALA A 438 -9.39 20.35 -6.81
C ALA A 438 -9.66 19.38 -5.64
N TRP A 439 -9.71 19.87 -4.39
CA TRP A 439 -9.77 19.07 -3.18
C TRP A 439 -10.88 19.55 -2.24
N SER A 440 -11.61 18.63 -1.62
CA SER A 440 -12.51 18.90 -0.49
C SER A 440 -12.08 18.09 0.75
N LEU A 441 -12.09 18.72 1.92
CA LEU A 441 -11.89 18.01 3.19
C LEU A 441 -13.17 17.25 3.52
N ARG A 442 -13.08 15.94 3.73
CA ARG A 442 -14.24 15.16 4.19
C ARG A 442 -14.56 15.57 5.62
N ARG A 443 -15.80 16.01 5.88
CA ARG A 443 -16.21 16.42 7.22
C ARG A 443 -16.53 15.20 8.09
N LYS A 444 -16.17 15.34 9.36
CA LYS A 444 -16.39 14.39 10.48
C LYS A 444 -17.82 13.85 10.60
N GLU A 445 -18.81 14.58 10.08
CA GLU A 445 -20.26 14.34 10.25
C GLU A 445 -20.85 13.41 9.17
N GLU A 446 -20.09 13.02 8.15
CA GLU A 446 -20.54 12.13 7.06
C GLU A 446 -20.40 10.64 7.38
N ALA A 447 -19.86 10.29 8.55
CA ALA A 447 -19.85 8.93 9.08
C ALA A 447 -21.07 8.74 9.99
N ARG A 448 -22.28 8.66 9.41
CA ARG A 448 -23.40 8.08 10.16
C ARG A 448 -23.11 6.59 10.32
N ASN A 449 -23.08 6.08 11.55
CA ASN A 449 -23.08 4.65 11.81
C ASN A 449 -24.39 4.13 11.23
N GLY A 450 -24.35 3.55 10.03
CA GLY A 450 -25.53 3.02 9.34
C GLY A 450 -26.10 1.78 10.03
N GLY A 451 -26.05 1.67 11.36
CA GLY A 451 -26.45 0.48 12.13
C GLY A 451 -25.35 -0.58 12.27
N TRP A 452 -24.25 -0.48 11.52
CA TRP A 452 -23.25 -1.56 11.34
C TRP A 452 -22.36 -1.90 12.53
N PHE A 453 -22.25 -1.02 13.52
CA PHE A 453 -21.42 -1.25 14.69
C PHE A 453 -22.33 -1.31 15.91
N SER A 454 -22.00 -2.17 16.87
CA SER A 454 -22.79 -2.33 18.10
C SER A 454 -22.93 -1.03 18.90
N LYS A 455 -22.06 -0.04 18.63
CA LYS A 455 -22.04 1.27 19.27
C LYS A 455 -21.64 2.36 18.30
N ASP A 456 -22.00 3.60 18.65
CA ASP A 456 -21.54 4.76 17.92
C ASP A 456 -20.01 4.94 18.03
N LEU A 457 -19.30 4.91 16.91
CA LEU A 457 -17.86 5.09 16.90
C LEU A 457 -17.47 6.56 17.07
N SER A 458 -16.50 6.80 17.97
CA SER A 458 -15.93 8.13 18.17
C SER A 458 -15.19 8.60 16.91
N VAL A 459 -15.34 9.89 16.61
CA VAL A 459 -15.08 10.41 15.27
C VAL A 459 -13.59 10.39 14.90
N ALA A 460 -13.28 9.59 13.88
CA ALA A 460 -12.04 9.52 13.12
C ALA A 460 -11.28 10.86 13.00
N SER A 461 -9.96 10.83 13.24
CA SER A 461 -9.10 12.02 13.18
C SER A 461 -8.09 12.02 12.03
N LEU A 462 -7.93 10.92 11.30
CA LEU A 462 -7.04 10.88 10.14
C LEU A 462 -7.63 11.77 9.03
N PRO A 463 -7.00 12.89 8.67
CA PRO A 463 -7.60 13.81 7.71
C PRO A 463 -7.58 13.18 6.31
N VAL A 464 -8.75 13.11 5.68
CA VAL A 464 -8.90 12.60 4.30
C VAL A 464 -9.28 13.75 3.38
N LEU A 465 -8.40 14.04 2.43
CA LEU A 465 -8.70 14.95 1.33
C LEU A 465 -9.26 14.16 0.15
N ARG A 466 -10.39 14.59 -0.38
CA ARG A 466 -10.99 14.03 -1.60
C ARG A 466 -10.65 14.89 -2.80
N HIS A 467 -10.03 14.29 -3.80
CA HIS A 467 -9.81 14.95 -5.09
C HIS A 467 -11.11 15.02 -5.90
N LYS A 468 -11.23 16.02 -6.79
CA LYS A 468 -12.26 16.02 -7.83
C LYS A 468 -12.14 14.74 -8.67
N PRO A 469 -13.24 14.24 -9.26
CA PRO A 469 -13.12 13.12 -10.17
C PRO A 469 -12.07 13.39 -11.25
N LEU A 470 -11.26 12.37 -11.53
CA LEU A 470 -10.22 12.45 -12.52
C LEU A 470 -10.84 12.64 -13.91
N PRO A 471 -10.21 13.41 -14.81
CA PRO A 471 -10.72 13.67 -16.16
C PRO A 471 -10.54 12.45 -17.08
N MET A 472 -10.94 11.27 -16.63
CA MET A 472 -10.89 10.00 -17.38
C MET A 472 -12.22 9.72 -18.12
N GLY A 473 -13.16 10.67 -18.10
CA GLY A 473 -14.53 10.48 -18.61
C GLY A 473 -15.39 9.63 -17.67
N THR A 474 -16.72 9.75 -17.78
CA THR A 474 -17.66 8.82 -17.14
C THR A 474 -17.69 7.53 -17.95
N MET A 475 -16.63 6.72 -17.85
CA MET A 475 -16.69 5.36 -18.36
C MET A 475 -17.63 4.60 -17.45
N LYS A 476 -18.81 4.23 -17.96
CA LYS A 476 -19.85 3.55 -17.15
C LYS A 476 -19.48 2.11 -16.79
N GLU A 477 -18.45 1.54 -17.41
CA GLU A 477 -18.11 0.12 -17.34
C GLU A 477 -16.61 -0.08 -17.10
N TYR A 478 -16.20 0.06 -15.83
CA TYR A 478 -14.88 -0.39 -15.37
C TYR A 478 -15.02 -1.26 -14.12
N GLU A 479 -14.25 -2.34 -14.09
CA GLU A 479 -14.24 -3.35 -13.02
C GLU A 479 -13.47 -2.88 -11.80
N ALA A 480 -12.37 -2.14 -12.03
CA ALA A 480 -11.45 -1.80 -10.96
C ALA A 480 -10.57 -0.59 -11.28
N THR A 481 -9.87 -0.08 -10.25
CA THR A 481 -8.96 1.06 -10.34
C THR A 481 -7.65 0.76 -9.64
N MET A 482 -6.52 1.20 -10.23
CA MET A 482 -5.19 1.07 -9.64
C MET A 482 -4.50 2.42 -9.65
N LEU A 483 -3.56 2.61 -8.73
CA LEU A 483 -2.63 3.73 -8.79
C LEU A 483 -1.23 3.32 -8.35
N ASN A 484 -0.26 4.04 -8.86
CA ASN A 484 1.07 4.12 -8.28
C ASN A 484 1.43 5.59 -8.03
N ASP A 485 2.72 5.88 -7.84
CA ASP A 485 3.16 7.22 -7.46
C ASP A 485 2.78 8.31 -8.48
N GLU A 486 2.69 7.95 -9.77
CA GLU A 486 2.50 8.90 -10.87
C GLU A 486 1.46 8.48 -11.91
N ASN A 487 0.93 7.26 -11.83
CA ASN A 487 -0.02 6.73 -12.79
C ASN A 487 -1.32 6.37 -12.09
N VAL A 488 -2.39 6.59 -12.83
CA VAL A 488 -3.75 6.16 -12.53
C VAL A 488 -4.14 5.19 -13.63
N ILE A 489 -4.68 4.04 -13.25
CA ILE A 489 -5.05 2.97 -14.17
C ILE A 489 -6.51 2.60 -13.92
N ILE A 490 -7.29 2.52 -14.98
CA ILE A 490 -8.65 1.99 -14.95
C ILE A 490 -8.61 0.62 -15.62
N VAL A 491 -9.16 -0.39 -14.95
CA VAL A 491 -9.34 -1.73 -15.49
C VAL A 491 -10.76 -1.82 -16.05
N MET A 492 -10.88 -1.96 -17.37
CA MET A 492 -12.16 -1.96 -18.06
C MET A 492 -12.91 -3.27 -17.84
N ASP A 493 -14.25 -3.22 -17.85
CA ASP A 493 -15.08 -4.40 -17.73
C ASP A 493 -14.85 -5.37 -18.89
N SER A 494 -14.54 -6.62 -18.57
CA SER A 494 -14.12 -7.65 -19.50
C SER A 494 -15.33 -8.23 -20.24
N GLN A 495 -15.95 -7.43 -21.12
CA GLN A 495 -16.83 -7.98 -22.17
C GLN A 495 -16.08 -8.90 -23.16
N TRP A 496 -14.74 -8.91 -23.08
CA TRP A 496 -13.81 -9.59 -23.98
C TRP A 496 -12.97 -10.64 -23.25
N SER A 497 -12.41 -11.61 -23.98
CA SER A 497 -11.52 -12.65 -23.44
C SER A 497 -10.18 -12.14 -22.87
N THR A 498 -9.91 -10.83 -22.91
CA THR A 498 -8.68 -10.18 -22.48
C THR A 498 -8.96 -8.91 -21.69
N THR A 499 -8.20 -8.66 -20.62
CA THR A 499 -8.29 -7.43 -19.82
C THR A 499 -7.74 -6.22 -20.56
N GLN A 500 -8.45 -5.10 -20.50
CA GLN A 500 -8.02 -3.82 -21.06
C GLN A 500 -7.76 -2.80 -19.95
N TYR A 501 -6.65 -2.06 -20.08
CA TYR A 501 -6.25 -1.03 -19.12
C TYR A 501 -6.24 0.34 -19.77
N HIS A 502 -6.85 1.33 -19.13
CA HIS A 502 -6.68 2.74 -19.50
C HIS A 502 -5.70 3.39 -18.53
N VAL A 503 -4.52 3.72 -19.04
CA VAL A 503 -3.43 4.29 -18.25
C VAL A 503 -3.36 5.78 -18.50
N ALA A 504 -3.28 6.55 -17.42
CA ALA A 504 -3.02 7.97 -17.47
C ALA A 504 -1.91 8.33 -16.48
N SER A 505 -0.86 8.97 -16.98
CA SER A 505 0.23 9.48 -16.15
C SER A 505 0.02 10.93 -15.81
N LEU A 506 0.37 11.29 -14.58
CA LEU A 506 0.42 12.66 -14.11
C LEU A 506 1.49 13.46 -14.85
N GLN A 507 1.13 14.69 -15.20
CA GLN A 507 2.02 15.66 -15.81
C GLN A 507 1.99 16.96 -15.00
N SER A 508 3.16 17.60 -14.81
CA SER A 508 3.17 18.95 -14.23
C SER A 508 2.54 19.94 -15.21
N ALA A 509 1.76 20.89 -14.70
CA ALA A 509 1.42 22.09 -15.48
C ALA A 509 2.72 22.77 -15.93
N GLY A 510 2.89 22.90 -17.25
CA GLY A 510 4.06 23.52 -17.88
C GLY A 510 4.18 25.01 -17.59
#